data_AF-A0A976LDU4-F1
#
_entry.id   AF-A0A976LDU4-F1
#
_cell.length_a   1.000
_cell.length_b   1.000
_cell.length_c   1.000
_cell.angle_alpha   90.00
_cell.angle_beta   90.00
_cell.angle_gamma   90.00
#
_symmetry.space_group_name_H-M   'P 1'
#
loop_
_entity.id
_entity.type
_entity.pdbx_description
1 polymer ?
#
loop_
_entity_poly.entity_id
_entity_poly.type
_entity_poly.pdbx_seq_one_letter_code
_entity_poly.pdbx_strand_id
1 'polypeptide(L)'
;MHVEFHVGKRLAASSSIAFEKRVMHRVEYRVAQLLEVECIQKRQSQMNLFQSYSYSWSHSLANLGRRRHTIARAFFLVPAARSENRPVHCELCHAEAESSQGVHRLLAGETLFRCRLQKLLFSIVLAIAGVSGCSHHDKDRLDQSRPAPRSDSQAVETDLVKESMSQRHMGLPWLITVFATDSATGQSAAMAAFREVARLNKVLSDYDSEAELFQLSDKTNLPHYVPSHVFVSEDLFQVLRLSIDFHSKTRAAFDPTVGPLTTLWRQSRRSGRMPVPEKLSAALESVGVDAIVLDAHHKSVLLAKPKMRLDFGGIGVGYAIDRAMDVLRRHGIRSAMIEASGDIAVSLPPPGQNAWRIAIAPLNSKEPSQEAILLVNAAITTSGDAFQAAEIDGIRYSHIVDPRTGLGTRGPTAVTVIAKDCTTADALATALTVLGHTEAVEILPAFEDVSARFVWMDGGNVNHFESLHWPQSVPFNQP
;
A
#
# COMPACT_ATOMS: atom_id res chain seq x y z
N MET A 1 34.62 6.76 -66.79
CA MET A 1 33.88 5.49 -66.64
C MET A 1 33.41 5.48 -65.19
N HIS A 2 32.19 5.90 -64.81
CA HIS A 2 30.87 5.93 -65.48
C HIS A 2 30.20 4.55 -65.55
N VAL A 3 28.93 4.48 -65.12
CA VAL A 3 28.00 3.31 -65.09
C VAL A 3 28.31 2.33 -63.93
N GLU A 4 27.50 2.08 -62.88
CA GLU A 4 26.02 1.84 -62.69
C GLU A 4 25.55 0.42 -63.10
N PHE A 5 24.58 -0.29 -62.50
CA PHE A 5 23.85 -0.25 -61.21
C PHE A 5 23.23 -1.66 -60.95
N HIS A 6 22.28 -1.79 -60.01
CA HIS A 6 21.25 -2.85 -59.95
C HIS A 6 21.66 -4.32 -59.64
N VAL A 7 21.84 -4.66 -58.34
CA VAL A 7 20.97 -5.61 -57.60
C VAL A 7 20.99 -5.21 -56.12
N GLY A 8 19.88 -4.73 -55.54
CA GLY A 8 19.93 -4.27 -54.13
C GLY A 8 18.67 -3.70 -53.46
N LYS A 9 17.45 -3.90 -54.00
CA LYS A 9 16.22 -3.31 -53.43
C LYS A 9 15.01 -4.25 -53.26
N ARG A 10 15.21 -5.59 -53.26
CA ARG A 10 14.10 -6.57 -53.09
C ARG A 10 14.11 -7.42 -51.81
N LEU A 11 15.08 -7.25 -50.91
CA LEU A 11 15.15 -8.02 -49.63
C LEU A 11 14.85 -7.21 -48.36
N ALA A 12 14.70 -5.88 -48.45
CA ALA A 12 14.38 -5.03 -47.29
C ALA A 12 12.87 -4.82 -47.05
N ALA A 13 12.03 -4.98 -48.08
CA ALA A 13 10.59 -4.74 -47.97
C ALA A 13 9.83 -5.89 -47.30
N SER A 14 10.27 -7.13 -47.48
CA SER A 14 9.63 -8.34 -46.94
C SER A 14 9.83 -8.54 -45.43
N SER A 15 10.93 -8.02 -44.87
CA SER A 15 11.21 -8.10 -43.43
C SER A 15 10.43 -7.07 -42.62
N SER A 16 10.29 -5.84 -43.13
CA SER A 16 9.53 -4.75 -42.47
C SER A 16 8.05 -5.10 -42.30
N ILE A 17 7.37 -5.54 -43.36
CA ILE A 17 5.95 -5.92 -43.33
C ILE A 17 5.70 -7.12 -42.38
N ALA A 18 6.68 -8.03 -42.26
CA ALA A 18 6.64 -9.17 -41.34
C ALA A 18 6.99 -8.82 -39.88
N PHE A 19 7.43 -7.58 -39.61
CA PHE A 19 7.63 -7.02 -38.27
C PHE A 19 6.40 -6.22 -37.84
N GLU A 20 5.92 -5.28 -38.68
CA GLU A 20 4.73 -4.46 -38.41
C GLU A 20 3.49 -5.31 -38.15
N LYS A 21 3.24 -6.36 -38.95
CA LYS A 21 2.14 -7.31 -38.69
C LYS A 21 2.26 -8.05 -37.36
N ARG A 22 3.48 -8.24 -36.82
CA ARG A 22 3.69 -8.85 -35.49
C ARG A 22 3.61 -7.84 -34.33
N VAL A 23 3.76 -6.55 -34.60
CA VAL A 23 3.48 -5.48 -33.64
C VAL A 23 1.97 -5.24 -33.53
N MET A 24 1.28 -5.03 -34.67
CA MET A 24 -0.19 -4.84 -34.70
C MET A 24 -0.94 -5.97 -33.99
N HIS A 25 -0.64 -7.22 -34.34
CA HIS A 25 -1.32 -8.39 -33.76
C HIS A 25 -1.03 -8.59 -32.25
N ARG A 26 0.01 -7.95 -31.69
CA ARG A 26 0.25 -7.87 -30.23
C ARG A 26 -0.49 -6.71 -29.56
N VAL A 27 -0.68 -5.60 -30.27
CA VAL A 27 -1.48 -4.46 -29.79
C VAL A 27 -2.96 -4.85 -29.74
N GLU A 28 -3.50 -5.44 -30.81
CA GLU A 28 -4.89 -5.92 -30.88
C GLU A 28 -5.20 -6.94 -29.77
N TYR A 29 -4.29 -7.89 -29.51
CA TYR A 29 -4.46 -8.87 -28.42
C TYR A 29 -4.43 -8.22 -27.03
N ARG A 30 -3.57 -7.21 -26.80
CA ARG A 30 -3.57 -6.44 -25.54
C ARG A 30 -4.82 -5.57 -25.38
N VAL A 31 -5.33 -4.97 -26.45
CA VAL A 31 -6.58 -4.20 -26.42
C VAL A 31 -7.77 -5.11 -26.12
N ALA A 32 -7.82 -6.31 -26.71
CA ALA A 32 -8.84 -7.32 -26.39
C ALA A 32 -8.79 -7.71 -24.90
N GLN A 33 -7.60 -8.02 -24.36
CA GLN A 33 -7.46 -8.36 -22.93
C GLN A 33 -7.83 -7.20 -22.00
N LEU A 34 -7.50 -5.95 -22.33
CA LEU A 34 -7.90 -4.78 -21.54
C LEU A 34 -9.42 -4.56 -21.54
N LEU A 35 -10.09 -4.76 -22.67
CA LEU A 35 -11.55 -4.70 -22.78
C LEU A 35 -12.23 -5.85 -22.02
N GLU A 36 -11.61 -7.03 -21.99
CA GLU A 36 -12.10 -8.19 -21.23
C GLU A 36 -11.97 -7.96 -19.71
N VAL A 37 -10.84 -7.40 -19.25
CA VAL A 37 -10.63 -6.99 -17.85
C VAL A 37 -11.62 -5.88 -17.44
N GLU A 38 -11.82 -4.84 -18.27
CA GLU A 38 -12.85 -3.83 -18.00
C GLU A 38 -14.25 -4.44 -17.91
N CYS A 39 -14.58 -5.42 -18.76
CA CYS A 39 -15.86 -6.11 -18.74
C CYS A 39 -16.06 -6.92 -17.45
N ILE A 40 -15.02 -7.60 -16.97
CA ILE A 40 -15.03 -8.32 -15.69
C ILE A 40 -15.19 -7.35 -14.51
N GLN A 41 -14.43 -6.25 -14.48
CA GLN A 41 -14.55 -5.20 -13.45
C GLN A 41 -15.94 -4.52 -13.46
N LYS A 42 -16.53 -4.30 -14.64
CA LYS A 42 -17.90 -3.77 -14.79
C LYS A 42 -18.95 -4.79 -14.32
N ARG A 43 -18.75 -6.10 -14.52
CA ARG A 43 -19.61 -7.15 -13.92
C ARG A 43 -19.49 -7.21 -12.40
N GLN A 44 -18.27 -7.19 -11.84
CA GLN A 44 -18.06 -7.22 -10.39
C GLN A 44 -18.64 -5.97 -9.69
N SER A 45 -18.43 -4.78 -10.25
CA SER A 45 -19.03 -3.55 -9.70
C SER A 45 -20.57 -3.55 -9.81
N GLN A 46 -21.15 -4.08 -10.89
CA GLN A 46 -22.61 -4.27 -10.97
C GLN A 46 -23.14 -5.33 -9.99
N MET A 47 -22.42 -6.42 -9.74
CA MET A 47 -22.78 -7.40 -8.71
C MET A 47 -22.74 -6.80 -7.30
N ASN A 48 -21.70 -6.02 -6.98
CA ASN A 48 -21.55 -5.34 -5.70
C ASN A 48 -22.65 -4.29 -5.49
N LEU A 49 -23.07 -3.59 -6.55
CA LEU A 49 -24.26 -2.72 -6.55
C LEU A 49 -25.55 -3.50 -6.33
N PHE A 50 -25.74 -4.65 -7.00
CA PHE A 50 -26.94 -5.46 -6.80
C PHE A 50 -27.05 -6.00 -5.37
N GLN A 51 -25.91 -6.38 -4.77
CA GLN A 51 -25.85 -6.78 -3.37
C GLN A 51 -26.17 -5.61 -2.42
N SER A 52 -25.59 -4.43 -2.60
CA SER A 52 -25.87 -3.28 -1.71
C SER A 52 -27.33 -2.80 -1.81
N TYR A 53 -27.94 -2.82 -3.00
CA TYR A 53 -29.38 -2.57 -3.13
C TYR A 53 -30.25 -3.64 -2.45
N SER A 54 -29.86 -4.92 -2.50
CA SER A 54 -30.61 -5.99 -1.82
C SER A 54 -30.63 -5.86 -0.29
N TYR A 55 -29.54 -5.36 0.31
CA TYR A 55 -29.45 -5.08 1.75
C TYR A 55 -30.26 -3.85 2.20
N SER A 56 -30.59 -2.92 1.29
CA SER A 56 -31.42 -1.75 1.61
C SER A 56 -32.92 -2.10 1.77
N TRP A 57 -33.40 -3.13 1.07
CA TRP A 57 -34.82 -3.50 1.05
C TRP A 57 -35.26 -4.43 2.18
N SER A 58 -34.36 -5.21 2.78
CA SER A 58 -34.69 -6.16 3.84
C SER A 58 -35.00 -5.52 5.20
N HIS A 59 -34.60 -4.26 5.43
CA HIS A 59 -34.75 -3.58 6.72
C HIS A 59 -35.97 -2.62 6.83
N SER A 60 -36.70 -2.36 5.75
CA SER A 60 -37.76 -1.32 5.71
C SER A 60 -39.20 -1.84 5.73
N LEU A 61 -39.44 -3.15 5.89
CA LEU A 61 -40.78 -3.77 5.83
C LEU A 61 -41.26 -4.42 7.15
N ALA A 62 -40.58 -4.17 8.27
CA ALA A 62 -40.98 -4.69 9.58
C ALA A 62 -42.14 -3.90 10.25
N ASN A 63 -42.47 -2.70 9.75
CA ASN A 63 -43.44 -1.79 10.39
C ASN A 63 -44.47 -1.21 9.40
N LEU A 64 -45.50 -1.99 9.03
CA LEU A 64 -46.81 -1.45 8.62
C LEU A 64 -47.88 -2.54 8.59
N GLY A 65 -48.86 -2.44 9.49
CA GLY A 65 -49.91 -3.45 9.65
C GLY A 65 -51.21 -3.16 8.91
N ARG A 66 -51.73 -4.18 8.20
CA ARG A 66 -53.14 -4.35 7.78
C ARG A 66 -53.75 -3.27 6.85
N ARG A 67 -53.95 -3.62 5.57
CA ARG A 67 -55.31 -3.84 4.97
C ARG A 67 -55.28 -4.32 3.49
N ARG A 68 -55.64 -5.60 3.32
CA ARG A 68 -56.49 -6.22 2.25
C ARG A 68 -56.32 -5.92 0.75
N HIS A 69 -56.22 -7.02 -0.02
CA HIS A 69 -56.70 -7.26 -1.40
C HIS A 69 -55.92 -6.54 -2.54
N THR A 70 -55.58 -7.12 -3.70
CA THR A 70 -55.66 -8.49 -4.31
C THR A 70 -54.73 -8.47 -5.57
N ILE A 71 -54.35 -9.53 -6.30
CA ILE A 71 -54.73 -10.96 -6.47
C ILE A 71 -53.42 -11.81 -6.46
N ALA A 72 -53.48 -13.15 -6.37
CA ALA A 72 -52.34 -14.05 -6.63
C ALA A 72 -52.68 -15.18 -7.64
N ARG A 73 -51.77 -15.45 -8.60
CA ARG A 73 -51.64 -16.60 -9.53
C ARG A 73 -50.53 -16.28 -10.55
N ALA A 74 -49.74 -17.20 -11.11
CA ALA A 74 -49.55 -18.64 -10.91
C ALA A 74 -48.03 -18.93 -11.13
N PHE A 75 -47.34 -19.59 -10.20
CA PHE A 75 -47.10 -21.05 -10.12
C PHE A 75 -46.14 -21.65 -11.17
N PHE A 76 -45.19 -22.44 -10.66
CA PHE A 76 -44.20 -23.26 -11.39
C PHE A 76 -44.80 -24.18 -12.45
N LEU A 77 -43.99 -24.49 -13.47
CA LEU A 77 -43.85 -25.87 -13.98
C LEU A 77 -42.42 -26.11 -14.54
N VAL A 78 -42.10 -27.39 -14.75
CA VAL A 78 -40.76 -28.01 -14.83
C VAL A 78 -40.78 -28.92 -16.09
N PRO A 79 -39.70 -29.06 -16.91
CA PRO A 79 -38.59 -29.94 -16.54
C PRO A 79 -37.17 -29.62 -17.07
N ALA A 80 -36.19 -30.30 -16.46
CA ALA A 80 -34.85 -30.49 -17.00
C ALA A 80 -34.82 -31.63 -18.04
N ALA A 81 -33.89 -31.55 -18.99
CA ALA A 81 -33.53 -32.63 -19.90
C ALA A 81 -32.03 -32.94 -19.78
N ARG A 82 -31.63 -34.16 -20.12
CA ARG A 82 -30.22 -34.61 -20.11
C ARG A 82 -29.66 -34.72 -21.54
N SER A 83 -28.33 -34.81 -21.57
CA SER A 83 -27.48 -35.56 -22.50
C SER A 83 -27.18 -35.04 -23.92
N GLU A 84 -25.94 -35.37 -24.30
CA GLU A 84 -25.34 -35.55 -25.63
C GLU A 84 -24.54 -34.43 -26.31
N ASN A 85 -23.47 -34.88 -26.97
CA ASN A 85 -22.45 -34.08 -27.66
C ASN A 85 -22.80 -33.97 -29.15
N ARG A 86 -22.76 -32.75 -29.71
CA ARG A 86 -21.92 -32.37 -30.87
C ARG A 86 -22.15 -30.90 -31.29
N PRO A 87 -21.22 -30.28 -32.04
CA PRO A 87 -21.24 -28.84 -32.29
C PRO A 87 -22.20 -28.44 -33.42
N VAL A 88 -22.68 -27.21 -33.36
CA VAL A 88 -23.39 -26.53 -34.45
C VAL A 88 -22.59 -25.28 -34.81
N HIS A 89 -22.06 -25.23 -36.04
CA HIS A 89 -21.63 -23.98 -36.64
C HIS A 89 -22.87 -23.11 -36.90
N CYS A 90 -22.80 -21.83 -36.57
CA CYS A 90 -23.76 -20.83 -37.04
C CYS A 90 -23.01 -19.82 -37.91
N GLU A 91 -23.48 -19.65 -39.15
CA GLU A 91 -22.97 -18.65 -40.09
C GLU A 91 -23.55 -17.28 -39.73
N LEU A 92 -22.73 -16.22 -39.68
CA LEU A 92 -23.13 -14.82 -39.87
C LEU A 92 -21.92 -13.87 -39.91
N CYS A 93 -21.00 -14.11 -40.84
CA CYS A 93 -19.86 -13.21 -41.12
C CYS A 93 -19.93 -12.63 -42.53
N HIS A 94 -20.95 -11.81 -42.82
CA HIS A 94 -20.98 -10.91 -43.98
C HIS A 94 -21.94 -9.73 -43.73
N ALA A 95 -21.63 -8.58 -44.34
CA ALA A 95 -22.41 -7.32 -44.34
C ALA A 95 -22.30 -6.37 -43.12
N GLU A 96 -21.09 -5.90 -42.81
CA GLU A 96 -20.90 -4.54 -42.28
C GLU A 96 -20.09 -3.68 -43.26
N ALA A 97 -20.81 -3.01 -44.16
CA ALA A 97 -20.32 -1.87 -44.93
C ALA A 97 -21.52 -0.94 -45.22
N GLU A 98 -21.32 0.36 -45.02
CA GLU A 98 -22.19 1.46 -45.48
C GLU A 98 -23.69 1.42 -45.10
N SER A 99 -24.04 2.06 -43.98
CA SER A 99 -25.03 3.15 -44.01
C SER A 99 -25.07 3.97 -42.70
N SER A 100 -24.75 5.25 -42.80
CA SER A 100 -24.68 6.18 -41.68
C SER A 100 -25.94 7.05 -41.55
N GLN A 101 -26.92 6.60 -40.75
CA GLN A 101 -27.98 7.44 -40.17
C GLN A 101 -28.81 6.67 -39.11
N GLY A 102 -28.66 6.97 -37.82
CA GLY A 102 -29.50 6.34 -36.78
C GLY A 102 -29.26 6.76 -35.32
N VAL A 103 -28.03 7.11 -34.92
CA VAL A 103 -27.66 7.24 -33.50
C VAL A 103 -28.09 8.57 -32.84
N HIS A 104 -28.37 9.61 -33.63
CA HIS A 104 -28.57 11.00 -33.15
C HIS A 104 -29.92 11.31 -32.47
N ARG A 105 -30.71 10.32 -32.02
CA ARG A 105 -31.99 10.55 -31.30
C ARG A 105 -32.11 9.95 -29.89
N LEU A 106 -31.12 9.21 -29.39
CA LEU A 106 -31.16 8.67 -28.02
C LEU A 106 -30.31 9.47 -26.99
N LEU A 107 -29.22 10.10 -27.42
CA LEU A 107 -28.34 10.89 -26.54
C LEU A 107 -28.83 12.32 -26.22
N ALA A 108 -30.05 12.68 -26.64
CA ALA A 108 -30.67 13.98 -26.33
C ALA A 108 -31.61 13.95 -25.10
N GLY A 109 -32.00 12.75 -24.62
CA GLY A 109 -32.99 12.60 -23.54
C GLY A 109 -32.42 12.82 -22.13
N GLU A 110 -31.31 12.16 -21.80
CA GLU A 110 -30.82 12.11 -20.41
C GLU A 110 -30.21 13.44 -19.92
N THR A 111 -29.58 14.19 -20.82
CA THR A 111 -28.93 15.48 -20.53
C THR A 111 -29.93 16.54 -20.03
N LEU A 112 -31.17 16.49 -20.51
CA LEU A 112 -32.25 17.39 -20.09
C LEU A 112 -32.81 17.07 -18.69
N PHE A 113 -32.71 15.82 -18.24
CA PHE A 113 -33.25 15.41 -16.93
C PHE A 113 -32.34 15.86 -15.79
N ARG A 114 -31.02 15.62 -15.90
CA ARG A 114 -30.03 16.06 -14.89
C ARG A 114 -30.00 17.58 -14.72
N CYS A 115 -30.11 18.34 -15.81
CA CYS A 115 -30.03 19.81 -15.78
C CYS A 115 -31.23 20.49 -15.09
N ARG A 116 -32.39 19.83 -14.97
CA ARG A 116 -33.55 20.36 -14.23
C ARG A 116 -33.47 20.10 -12.73
N LEU A 117 -32.98 18.94 -12.30
CA LEU A 117 -32.90 18.57 -10.88
C LEU A 117 -31.90 19.47 -10.12
N GLN A 118 -30.77 19.80 -10.74
CA GLN A 118 -29.71 20.63 -10.13
C GLN A 118 -30.14 22.10 -9.93
N LYS A 119 -31.09 22.61 -10.72
CA LYS A 119 -31.65 23.96 -10.54
C LYS A 119 -32.68 24.04 -9.41
N LEU A 120 -33.43 22.97 -9.15
CA LEU A 120 -34.43 22.95 -8.08
C LEU A 120 -33.78 22.97 -6.68
N LEU A 121 -32.65 22.29 -6.51
CA LEU A 121 -31.92 22.24 -5.24
C LEU A 121 -31.27 23.60 -4.89
N PHE A 122 -30.76 24.35 -5.88
CA PHE A 122 -30.09 25.63 -5.64
C PHE A 122 -31.06 26.73 -5.13
N SER A 123 -32.33 26.68 -5.55
CA SER A 123 -33.37 27.62 -5.09
C SER A 123 -33.82 27.40 -3.64
N ILE A 124 -33.60 26.23 -3.06
CA ILE A 124 -34.01 25.90 -1.68
C ILE A 124 -32.97 26.39 -0.67
N VAL A 125 -31.68 26.32 -1.00
CA VAL A 125 -30.58 26.74 -0.10
C VAL A 125 -30.56 28.26 0.10
N LEU A 126 -30.92 29.05 -0.92
CA LEU A 126 -30.96 30.52 -0.87
C LEU A 126 -32.18 31.10 -0.13
N ALA A 127 -33.13 30.27 0.34
CA ALA A 127 -34.35 30.72 1.00
C ALA A 127 -34.29 30.76 2.53
N ILE A 128 -33.16 30.37 3.15
CA ILE A 128 -33.03 30.18 4.61
C ILE A 128 -32.14 31.26 5.28
N ALA A 129 -31.39 32.06 4.51
CA ALA A 129 -30.50 33.10 5.03
C ALA A 129 -30.98 34.51 4.64
N GLY A 130 -31.87 35.15 5.42
CA GLY A 130 -32.46 36.43 4.98
C GLY A 130 -33.34 37.28 5.93
N VAL A 131 -33.35 37.11 7.26
CA VAL A 131 -33.94 38.06 8.23
C VAL A 131 -33.24 37.88 9.58
N SER A 132 -32.84 38.87 10.38
CA SER A 132 -32.87 40.35 10.34
C SER A 132 -31.46 40.87 10.70
N GLY A 133 -31.04 42.14 10.66
CA GLY A 133 -31.68 43.45 10.47
C GLY A 133 -31.02 44.47 11.43
N CYS A 134 -30.31 45.47 10.90
CA CYS A 134 -29.38 46.32 11.67
C CYS A 134 -30.03 47.48 12.44
N SER A 135 -29.32 48.03 13.44
CA SER A 135 -29.42 49.44 13.87
C SER A 135 -28.15 49.91 14.63
N HIS A 136 -28.01 51.22 14.81
CA HIS A 136 -26.75 51.94 15.07
C HIS A 136 -26.37 52.19 16.53
N HIS A 137 -25.08 52.54 16.73
CA HIS A 137 -24.46 53.41 17.74
C HIS A 137 -25.20 53.74 19.05
N ASP A 138 -24.45 53.62 20.16
CA ASP A 138 -24.00 54.83 20.85
C ASP A 138 -22.58 54.64 21.45
N LYS A 139 -22.07 55.64 22.17
CA LYS A 139 -20.74 55.71 22.80
C LYS A 139 -20.78 55.74 24.34
N ASP A 140 -19.57 55.65 24.90
CA ASP A 140 -19.13 56.14 26.22
C ASP A 140 -19.37 55.30 27.50
N ARG A 141 -18.37 55.47 28.39
CA ARG A 141 -18.30 55.18 29.84
C ARG A 141 -18.19 53.73 30.37
N LEU A 142 -16.96 53.46 30.83
CA LEU A 142 -16.61 53.04 32.20
C LEU A 142 -17.28 51.80 32.82
N ASP A 143 -16.52 50.70 32.86
CA ASP A 143 -16.32 49.94 34.10
C ASP A 143 -14.87 49.39 34.14
N GLN A 144 -14.23 49.42 35.31
CA GLN A 144 -12.90 48.86 35.59
C GLN A 144 -12.97 47.86 36.77
N SER A 145 -13.77 46.80 36.67
CA SER A 145 -13.93 45.87 37.82
C SER A 145 -14.17 44.38 37.49
N ARG A 146 -13.31 43.73 36.69
CA ARG A 146 -13.23 42.25 36.66
C ARG A 146 -11.78 41.73 36.61
N PRO A 147 -11.30 41.01 37.64
CA PRO A 147 -10.07 40.24 37.52
C PRO A 147 -10.28 39.06 36.57
N ALA A 148 -9.26 38.74 35.77
CA ALA A 148 -9.27 37.54 34.93
C ALA A 148 -9.33 36.27 35.82
N PRO A 149 -9.98 35.18 35.37
CA PRO A 149 -9.92 33.91 36.08
C PRO A 149 -8.46 33.43 36.13
N ARG A 150 -7.97 33.11 37.33
CA ARG A 150 -6.61 32.57 37.49
C ARG A 150 -6.53 31.21 36.81
N SER A 151 -5.47 31.01 36.04
CA SER A 151 -5.12 29.74 35.43
C SER A 151 -4.52 28.80 36.46
N ASP A 152 -5.31 28.40 37.45
CA ASP A 152 -4.93 27.41 38.48
C ASP A 152 -5.00 25.99 37.88
N SER A 153 -4.24 25.80 36.81
CA SER A 153 -3.90 24.53 36.18
C SER A 153 -2.37 24.40 36.16
N GLN A 154 -1.74 24.52 37.33
CA GLN A 154 -0.43 23.91 37.53
C GLN A 154 -0.60 22.40 37.32
N ALA A 155 -0.29 21.94 36.12
CA ALA A 155 -0.15 20.52 35.87
C ALA A 155 0.92 20.00 36.84
N VAL A 156 0.60 18.93 37.57
CA VAL A 156 1.61 18.22 38.36
C VAL A 156 2.60 17.64 37.35
N GLU A 157 3.75 18.29 37.21
CA GLU A 157 4.86 17.80 36.41
C GLU A 157 5.46 16.61 37.15
N THR A 158 4.86 15.45 36.93
CA THR A 158 5.31 14.18 37.48
C THR A 158 6.69 13.88 36.92
N ASP A 159 7.69 13.74 37.79
CA ASP A 159 9.05 13.31 37.43
C ASP A 159 9.02 11.92 36.76
N LEU A 160 8.86 11.89 35.43
CA LEU A 160 8.83 10.63 34.69
C LEU A 160 10.25 10.11 34.48
N VAL A 161 10.52 8.94 35.03
CA VAL A 161 11.78 8.21 34.86
C VAL A 161 11.91 7.75 33.41
N LYS A 162 13.04 8.06 32.78
CA LYS A 162 13.42 7.52 31.47
C LYS A 162 13.98 6.11 31.65
N GLU A 163 13.30 5.12 31.08
CA GLU A 163 13.84 3.77 30.92
C GLU A 163 14.21 3.52 29.46
N SER A 164 15.27 2.76 29.22
CA SER A 164 15.73 2.39 27.87
C SER A 164 16.26 0.97 27.88
N MET A 165 15.68 0.10 27.06
CA MET A 165 16.01 -1.32 26.99
C MET A 165 16.23 -1.75 25.55
N SER A 166 17.19 -2.66 25.32
CA SER A 166 17.48 -3.21 23.99
C SER A 166 17.49 -4.73 24.00
N GLN A 167 16.98 -5.33 22.92
CA GLN A 167 16.96 -6.76 22.65
C GLN A 167 17.16 -7.02 21.14
N ARG A 168 17.27 -8.28 20.71
CA ARG A 168 17.26 -8.65 19.29
C ARG A 168 16.04 -9.50 18.96
N HIS A 169 15.26 -9.06 17.98
CA HIS A 169 14.06 -9.72 17.46
C HIS A 169 13.96 -9.49 15.95
N MET A 170 13.33 -10.40 15.21
CA MET A 170 13.19 -10.30 13.73
C MET A 170 14.54 -10.11 13.02
N GLY A 171 15.62 -10.68 13.58
CA GLY A 171 17.01 -10.52 13.12
C GLY A 171 17.70 -9.20 13.52
N LEU A 172 16.93 -8.15 13.77
CA LEU A 172 17.40 -6.77 13.98
C LEU A 172 17.77 -6.48 15.46
N PRO A 173 18.58 -5.45 15.74
CA PRO A 173 18.62 -4.80 17.04
C PRO A 173 17.39 -3.91 17.22
N TRP A 174 16.76 -3.99 18.39
CA TRP A 174 15.64 -3.15 18.80
C TRP A 174 16.02 -2.32 20.03
N LEU A 175 15.54 -1.08 20.09
CA LEU A 175 15.64 -0.19 21.26
C LEU A 175 14.25 0.34 21.59
N ILE A 176 13.81 0.14 22.83
CA ILE A 176 12.58 0.70 23.38
C ILE A 176 12.95 1.70 24.47
N THR A 177 12.53 2.95 24.30
CA THR A 177 12.68 4.04 25.28
C THR A 177 11.30 4.49 25.74
N VAL A 178 11.09 4.59 27.06
CA VAL A 178 9.81 4.99 27.66
C VAL A 178 10.03 6.00 28.78
N PHE A 179 9.07 6.89 28.98
CA PHE A 179 8.97 7.73 30.17
C PHE A 179 7.79 7.25 31.02
N ALA A 180 8.09 6.81 32.24
CA ALA A 180 7.15 6.15 33.15
C ALA A 180 7.16 6.79 34.55
N THR A 181 6.16 6.50 35.38
CA THR A 181 6.10 6.97 36.78
C THR A 181 7.26 6.49 37.64
N ASP A 182 7.86 5.38 37.26
CA ASP A 182 8.92 4.69 37.98
C ASP A 182 9.62 3.67 37.05
N SER A 183 10.81 3.26 37.47
CA SER A 183 11.66 2.32 36.72
C SER A 183 11.00 0.96 36.47
N ALA A 184 10.27 0.41 37.45
CA ALA A 184 9.67 -0.92 37.35
C ALA A 184 8.48 -0.93 36.37
N THR A 185 7.65 0.12 36.39
CA THR A 185 6.57 0.33 35.41
C THR A 185 7.13 0.46 34.00
N GLY A 186 8.20 1.25 33.81
CA GLY A 186 8.85 1.41 32.50
C GLY A 186 9.42 0.10 31.95
N GLN A 187 10.19 -0.63 32.76
CA GLN A 187 10.78 -1.92 32.37
C GLN A 187 9.70 -3.00 32.13
N SER A 188 8.64 -3.03 32.93
CA SER A 188 7.50 -3.94 32.73
C SER A 188 6.79 -3.70 31.40
N ALA A 189 6.55 -2.42 31.05
CA ALA A 189 5.95 -2.04 29.77
C ALA A 189 6.85 -2.37 28.58
N ALA A 190 8.15 -2.05 28.65
CA ALA A 190 9.12 -2.40 27.61
C ALA A 190 9.26 -3.92 27.42
N MET A 191 9.26 -4.70 28.50
CA MET A 191 9.27 -6.16 28.45
C MET A 191 7.95 -6.76 27.92
N ALA A 192 6.82 -6.10 28.14
CA ALA A 192 5.55 -6.47 27.48
C ALA A 192 5.62 -6.21 25.96
N ALA A 193 6.15 -5.06 25.54
CA ALA A 193 6.33 -4.73 24.13
C ALA A 193 7.29 -5.71 23.41
N PHE A 194 8.44 -6.04 24.02
CA PHE A 194 9.36 -7.05 23.44
C PHE A 194 8.74 -8.44 23.31
N ARG A 195 7.86 -8.85 24.23
CA ARG A 195 7.12 -10.12 24.12
C ARG A 195 6.13 -10.12 22.96
N GLU A 196 5.54 -8.98 22.63
CA GLU A 196 4.67 -8.84 21.45
C GLU A 196 5.47 -8.91 20.14
N VAL A 197 6.64 -8.25 20.05
CA VAL A 197 7.54 -8.38 18.89
C VAL A 197 8.02 -9.83 18.74
N ALA A 198 8.37 -10.51 19.84
CA ALA A 198 8.73 -11.93 19.82
C ALA A 198 7.59 -12.85 19.35
N ARG A 199 6.34 -12.53 19.73
CA ARG A 199 5.14 -13.23 19.24
C ARG A 199 4.95 -13.01 17.74
N LEU A 200 5.06 -11.76 17.28
CA LEU A 200 4.88 -11.40 15.86
C LEU A 200 5.98 -11.97 14.97
N ASN A 201 7.21 -12.16 15.47
CA ASN A 201 8.24 -12.93 14.77
C ASN A 201 7.78 -14.37 14.43
N LYS A 202 7.02 -15.02 15.32
CA LYS A 202 6.43 -16.35 15.08
C LYS A 202 5.16 -16.33 14.20
N VAL A 203 4.69 -15.15 13.81
CA VAL A 203 3.63 -14.99 12.80
C VAL A 203 4.24 -14.64 11.43
N LEU A 204 5.16 -13.67 11.40
CA LEU A 204 5.55 -12.93 10.19
C LEU A 204 6.93 -13.29 9.61
N SER A 205 7.70 -14.22 10.20
CA SER A 205 9.00 -14.61 9.64
C SER A 205 8.85 -15.49 8.39
N ASP A 206 9.59 -15.14 7.35
CA ASP A 206 9.71 -15.90 6.10
C ASP A 206 10.80 -16.99 6.15
N TYR A 207 11.63 -17.03 7.20
CA TYR A 207 12.80 -17.92 7.32
C TYR A 207 12.75 -18.90 8.49
N ASP A 208 11.88 -18.68 9.48
CA ASP A 208 11.64 -19.56 10.62
C ASP A 208 10.59 -20.62 10.25
N SER A 209 10.95 -21.92 10.25
CA SER A 209 10.03 -23.01 9.85
C SER A 209 8.80 -23.14 10.75
N GLU A 210 8.88 -22.62 11.97
CA GLU A 210 7.79 -22.65 12.95
C GLU A 210 6.93 -21.38 12.89
N ALA A 211 7.19 -20.45 11.95
CA ALA A 211 6.40 -19.24 11.78
C ALA A 211 5.19 -19.48 10.87
N GLU A 212 4.07 -18.84 11.20
CA GLU A 212 2.80 -19.02 10.49
C GLU A 212 2.89 -18.66 9.00
N LEU A 213 3.58 -17.57 8.65
CA LEU A 213 3.87 -17.15 7.28
C LEU A 213 4.63 -18.20 6.47
N PHE A 214 5.65 -18.81 7.08
CA PHE A 214 6.44 -19.88 6.48
C PHE A 214 5.54 -21.09 6.20
N GLN A 215 4.78 -21.54 7.20
CA GLN A 215 3.91 -22.71 7.09
C GLN A 215 2.72 -22.52 6.15
N LEU A 216 2.24 -21.29 5.97
CA LEU A 216 1.27 -20.94 4.92
C LEU A 216 1.91 -21.03 3.53
N SER A 217 3.10 -20.46 3.36
CA SER A 217 3.83 -20.44 2.08
C SER A 217 4.29 -21.83 1.64
N ASP A 218 4.83 -22.64 2.57
CA ASP A 218 5.47 -23.92 2.25
C ASP A 218 4.47 -24.99 1.76
N LYS A 219 3.19 -24.86 2.10
CA LYS A 219 2.10 -25.69 1.53
C LYS A 219 2.09 -25.63 0.00
N THR A 220 2.49 -24.51 -0.62
CA THR A 220 2.55 -24.36 -2.08
C THR A 220 3.70 -25.15 -2.73
N ASN A 221 4.68 -25.63 -1.96
CA ASN A 221 5.80 -26.44 -2.43
C ASN A 221 5.47 -27.93 -2.55
N LEU A 222 4.30 -28.37 -2.08
CA LEU A 222 3.89 -29.77 -2.09
C LEU A 222 3.80 -30.33 -3.53
N PRO A 223 4.26 -31.58 -3.77
CA PRO A 223 3.99 -32.29 -5.02
C PRO A 223 2.49 -32.35 -5.30
N HIS A 224 2.08 -31.97 -6.51
CA HIS A 224 0.66 -31.87 -6.91
C HIS A 224 -0.18 -30.93 -6.02
N TYR A 225 0.40 -29.78 -5.61
CA TYR A 225 -0.30 -28.75 -4.84
C TYR A 225 -1.69 -28.40 -5.42
N VAL A 226 -2.71 -28.46 -4.55
CA VAL A 226 -4.08 -28.03 -4.84
C VAL A 226 -4.40 -26.83 -3.94
N PRO A 227 -4.69 -25.64 -4.51
CA PRO A 227 -5.08 -24.46 -3.74
C PRO A 227 -6.29 -24.74 -2.84
N SER A 228 -6.19 -24.33 -1.58
CA SER A 228 -7.22 -24.49 -0.56
C SER A 228 -7.14 -23.36 0.46
N HIS A 229 -8.27 -23.04 1.09
CA HIS A 229 -8.31 -22.04 2.15
C HIS A 229 -7.68 -22.57 3.45
N VAL A 230 -6.73 -21.81 3.99
CA VAL A 230 -6.04 -22.05 5.24
C VAL A 230 -6.45 -20.98 6.23
N PHE A 231 -6.99 -21.38 7.40
CA PHE A 231 -7.24 -20.46 8.51
C PHE A 231 -5.93 -19.86 9.03
N VAL A 232 -5.96 -18.56 9.36
CA VAL A 232 -4.80 -17.81 9.84
C VAL A 232 -5.14 -16.94 11.06
N SER A 233 -4.11 -16.48 11.77
CA SER A 233 -4.23 -15.49 12.84
C SER A 233 -4.71 -14.13 12.32
N GLU A 234 -5.23 -13.29 13.24
CA GLU A 234 -5.62 -11.92 12.93
C GLU A 234 -4.46 -11.11 12.37
N ASP A 235 -3.26 -11.23 12.96
CA ASP A 235 -2.08 -10.46 12.54
C ASP A 235 -1.64 -10.84 11.12
N LEU A 236 -1.56 -12.15 10.80
CA LEU A 236 -1.23 -12.60 9.45
C LEU A 236 -2.29 -12.14 8.43
N PHE A 237 -3.57 -12.22 8.79
CA PHE A 237 -4.65 -11.73 7.93
C PHE A 237 -4.58 -10.22 7.68
N GLN A 238 -4.30 -9.42 8.72
CA GLN A 238 -4.22 -7.96 8.60
C GLN A 238 -2.97 -7.52 7.82
N VAL A 239 -1.80 -8.13 8.06
CA VAL A 239 -0.58 -7.81 7.29
C VAL A 239 -0.76 -8.19 5.81
N LEU A 240 -1.41 -9.32 5.49
CA LEU A 240 -1.78 -9.67 4.12
C LEU A 240 -2.73 -8.63 3.49
N ARG A 241 -3.79 -8.26 4.20
CA ARG A 241 -4.78 -7.27 3.71
C ARG A 241 -4.14 -5.91 3.42
N LEU A 242 -3.26 -5.44 4.31
CA LEU A 242 -2.50 -4.21 4.13
C LEU A 242 -1.50 -4.32 2.97
N SER A 243 -0.79 -5.45 2.87
CA SER A 243 0.16 -5.70 1.78
C SER A 243 -0.48 -5.67 0.38
N ILE A 244 -1.71 -6.17 0.25
CA ILE A 244 -2.47 -6.14 -1.01
C ILE A 244 -2.94 -4.71 -1.35
N ASP A 245 -3.32 -3.91 -0.35
CA ASP A 245 -3.67 -2.50 -0.52
C ASP A 245 -2.44 -1.66 -0.94
N PHE A 246 -1.28 -1.86 -0.28
CA PHE A 246 -0.02 -1.24 -0.71
C PHE A 246 0.41 -1.68 -2.11
N HIS A 247 0.27 -2.97 -2.47
CA HIS A 247 0.55 -3.44 -3.83
C HIS A 247 -0.29 -2.70 -4.88
N SER A 248 -1.59 -2.55 -4.64
CA SER A 248 -2.48 -1.80 -5.54
C SER A 248 -2.11 -0.31 -5.63
N LYS A 249 -1.84 0.35 -4.51
CA LYS A 249 -1.55 1.80 -4.47
C LYS A 249 -0.15 2.16 -5.00
N THR A 250 0.80 1.23 -4.88
CA THR A 250 2.20 1.43 -5.32
C THR A 250 2.50 0.87 -6.71
N ARG A 251 1.47 0.54 -7.50
CA ARG A 251 1.59 -0.01 -8.87
C ARG A 251 2.46 -1.28 -8.93
N ALA A 252 2.26 -2.19 -7.98
CA ALA A 252 3.03 -3.43 -7.79
C ALA A 252 4.53 -3.24 -7.48
N ALA A 253 4.97 -2.06 -7.04
CA ALA A 253 6.33 -1.85 -6.52
C ALA A 253 6.52 -2.45 -5.13
N PHE A 254 5.49 -2.37 -4.27
CA PHE A 254 5.32 -3.29 -3.15
C PHE A 254 4.63 -4.57 -3.65
N ASP A 255 5.12 -5.75 -3.27
CA ASP A 255 4.43 -7.02 -3.55
C ASP A 255 4.79 -8.05 -2.46
N PRO A 256 3.81 -8.53 -1.65
CA PRO A 256 4.07 -9.54 -0.62
C PRO A 256 4.45 -10.93 -1.15
N THR A 257 4.32 -11.20 -2.45
CA THR A 257 4.60 -12.52 -3.07
C THR A 257 6.02 -12.66 -3.63
N VAL A 258 6.90 -11.69 -3.38
CA VAL A 258 8.30 -11.68 -3.84
C VAL A 258 9.21 -12.73 -3.22
N GLY A 259 8.73 -13.53 -2.25
CA GLY A 259 9.53 -14.54 -1.53
C GLY A 259 10.38 -15.48 -2.42
N PRO A 260 9.93 -15.92 -3.61
CA PRO A 260 10.77 -16.70 -4.53
C PRO A 260 11.94 -15.88 -5.09
N LEU A 261 11.69 -14.60 -5.42
CA LEU A 261 12.67 -13.66 -5.95
C LEU A 261 13.67 -13.23 -4.86
N THR A 262 13.21 -12.87 -3.67
CA THR A 262 14.10 -12.48 -2.56
C THR A 262 14.95 -13.67 -2.11
N THR A 263 14.40 -14.89 -2.09
CA THR A 263 15.17 -16.12 -1.84
C THR A 263 16.28 -16.33 -2.87
N LEU A 264 15.98 -16.15 -4.17
CA LEU A 264 16.95 -16.25 -5.26
C LEU A 264 18.00 -15.13 -5.18
N TRP A 265 17.58 -13.90 -4.87
CA TRP A 265 18.46 -12.74 -4.76
C TRP A 265 19.40 -12.81 -3.55
N ARG A 266 18.92 -13.34 -2.41
CA ARG A 266 19.74 -13.67 -1.24
C ARG A 266 20.84 -14.70 -1.57
N GLN A 267 20.62 -15.60 -2.54
CA GLN A 267 21.68 -16.48 -3.06
C GLN A 267 22.66 -15.70 -3.95
N SER A 268 22.18 -14.95 -4.93
CA SER A 268 23.01 -14.16 -5.84
C SER A 268 23.94 -13.17 -5.13
N ARG A 269 23.42 -12.42 -4.14
CA ARG A 269 24.22 -11.52 -3.28
C ARG A 269 25.30 -12.25 -2.48
N ARG A 270 25.08 -13.50 -2.06
CA ARG A 270 26.08 -14.33 -1.34
C ARG A 270 27.14 -14.92 -2.28
N SER A 271 26.79 -15.21 -3.54
CA SER A 271 27.71 -15.79 -4.52
C SER A 271 28.45 -14.78 -5.39
N GLY A 272 28.07 -13.49 -5.37
CA GLY A 272 28.62 -12.47 -6.26
C GLY A 272 28.31 -12.72 -7.75
N ARG A 273 27.14 -13.30 -8.04
CA ARG A 273 26.77 -13.78 -9.39
C ARG A 273 25.28 -13.56 -9.67
N MET A 274 24.96 -13.16 -10.90
CA MET A 274 23.57 -13.01 -11.35
C MET A 274 22.77 -14.34 -11.24
N PRO A 275 21.44 -14.27 -11.05
CA PRO A 275 20.59 -15.45 -11.09
C PRO A 275 20.69 -16.17 -12.43
N VAL A 276 20.65 -17.50 -12.39
CA VAL A 276 20.51 -18.34 -13.59
C VAL A 276 19.15 -18.03 -14.25
N PRO A 277 19.07 -17.68 -15.55
CA PRO A 277 17.84 -17.17 -16.18
C PRO A 277 16.62 -18.06 -16.00
N GLU A 278 16.80 -19.39 -16.09
CA GLU A 278 15.74 -20.39 -15.92
C GLU A 278 15.20 -20.41 -14.48
N LYS A 279 16.06 -20.15 -13.48
CA LYS A 279 15.64 -19.98 -12.08
C LYS A 279 14.88 -18.67 -11.87
N LEU A 280 15.29 -17.60 -12.56
CA LEU A 280 14.62 -16.30 -12.49
C LEU A 280 13.22 -16.36 -13.10
N SER A 281 13.05 -17.01 -14.26
CA SER A 281 11.72 -17.25 -14.87
C SER A 281 10.81 -18.04 -13.93
N ALA A 282 11.28 -19.19 -13.43
CA ALA A 282 10.49 -20.03 -12.52
C ALA A 282 10.13 -19.32 -11.19
N ALA A 283 10.97 -18.39 -10.73
CA ALA A 283 10.66 -17.56 -9.57
C ALA A 283 9.60 -16.49 -9.92
N LEU A 284 9.73 -15.76 -11.03
CA LEU A 284 8.76 -14.78 -11.52
C LEU A 284 7.38 -15.40 -11.79
N GLU A 285 7.32 -16.60 -12.36
CA GLU A 285 6.07 -17.35 -12.57
C GLU A 285 5.28 -17.57 -11.27
N SER A 286 5.99 -17.68 -10.14
CA SER A 286 5.45 -17.95 -8.80
C SER A 286 4.98 -16.69 -8.04
N VAL A 287 5.26 -15.49 -8.56
CA VAL A 287 4.88 -14.18 -8.01
C VAL A 287 3.53 -13.72 -8.58
N GLY A 288 2.70 -13.04 -7.79
CA GLY A 288 1.45 -12.42 -8.24
C GLY A 288 0.39 -12.33 -7.14
N VAL A 289 0.10 -11.11 -6.68
CA VAL A 289 -0.96 -10.83 -5.69
C VAL A 289 -2.36 -11.23 -6.18
N ASP A 290 -2.59 -11.25 -7.49
CA ASP A 290 -3.83 -11.70 -8.13
C ASP A 290 -4.20 -13.16 -7.77
N ALA A 291 -3.20 -13.95 -7.38
CA ALA A 291 -3.36 -15.33 -6.93
C ALA A 291 -3.54 -15.48 -5.41
N ILE A 292 -3.69 -14.39 -4.63
CA ILE A 292 -4.09 -14.46 -3.22
C ILE A 292 -5.61 -14.22 -3.11
N VAL A 293 -6.32 -15.15 -2.45
CA VAL A 293 -7.73 -14.97 -2.09
C VAL A 293 -7.87 -14.88 -0.57
N LEU A 294 -8.43 -13.77 -0.08
CA LEU A 294 -8.71 -13.54 1.34
C LEU A 294 -10.21 -13.72 1.63
N ASP A 295 -10.54 -14.58 2.60
CA ASP A 295 -11.87 -14.64 3.21
C ASP A 295 -11.83 -13.92 4.57
N ALA A 296 -12.43 -12.73 4.63
CA ALA A 296 -12.48 -11.89 5.83
C ALA A 296 -13.53 -12.33 6.86
N HIS A 297 -14.50 -13.18 6.49
CA HIS A 297 -15.49 -13.73 7.42
C HIS A 297 -14.88 -14.89 8.22
N HIS A 298 -14.19 -15.79 7.52
CA HIS A 298 -13.56 -16.97 8.13
C HIS A 298 -12.10 -16.77 8.54
N LYS A 299 -11.48 -15.62 8.20
CA LYS A 299 -10.04 -15.33 8.39
C LYS A 299 -9.18 -16.44 7.80
N SER A 300 -9.40 -16.70 6.50
CA SER A 300 -8.67 -17.72 5.77
C SER A 300 -8.07 -17.18 4.48
N VAL A 301 -6.97 -17.79 4.05
CA VAL A 301 -6.15 -17.39 2.92
C VAL A 301 -5.99 -18.59 1.99
N LEU A 302 -6.19 -18.38 0.69
CA LEU A 302 -5.84 -19.33 -0.36
C LEU A 302 -4.76 -18.70 -1.24
N LEU A 303 -3.69 -19.46 -1.51
CA LEU A 303 -2.62 -19.12 -2.44
C LEU A 303 -2.82 -19.97 -3.70
N ALA A 304 -3.13 -19.36 -4.84
CA ALA A 304 -3.55 -20.09 -6.04
C ALA A 304 -2.39 -20.62 -6.90
N LYS A 305 -1.17 -20.08 -6.72
CA LYS A 305 0.03 -20.49 -7.46
C LYS A 305 0.85 -21.52 -6.66
N PRO A 306 1.36 -22.60 -7.30
CA PRO A 306 2.38 -23.45 -6.70
C PRO A 306 3.68 -22.67 -6.51
N LYS A 307 4.48 -23.03 -5.49
CA LYS A 307 5.75 -22.38 -5.10
C LYS A 307 5.66 -20.89 -4.75
N MET A 308 4.46 -20.31 -4.64
CA MET A 308 4.28 -18.94 -4.14
C MET A 308 4.81 -18.86 -2.71
N ARG A 309 5.72 -17.92 -2.46
CA ARG A 309 6.20 -17.62 -1.11
C ARG A 309 5.91 -16.18 -0.76
N LEU A 310 5.34 -15.99 0.42
CA LEU A 310 5.12 -14.67 0.97
C LEU A 310 6.39 -14.16 1.67
N ASP A 311 6.64 -12.86 1.56
CA ASP A 311 7.75 -12.14 2.21
C ASP A 311 7.22 -10.78 2.68
N PHE A 312 7.35 -10.50 3.98
CA PHE A 312 6.92 -9.24 4.61
C PHE A 312 8.12 -8.40 5.11
N GLY A 313 9.30 -8.61 4.54
CA GLY A 313 10.54 -7.95 4.98
C GLY A 313 10.54 -6.42 4.90
N GLY A 314 9.57 -5.80 4.21
CA GLY A 314 9.36 -4.35 4.12
C GLY A 314 7.98 -3.88 4.61
N ILE A 315 7.38 -4.58 5.57
CA ILE A 315 6.13 -4.15 6.25
C ILE A 315 6.01 -4.75 7.66
N GLY A 316 6.62 -5.91 7.91
CA GLY A 316 6.51 -6.65 9.16
C GLY A 316 7.23 -5.98 10.33
N VAL A 317 8.27 -5.19 10.09
CA VAL A 317 8.98 -4.45 11.14
C VAL A 317 8.13 -3.28 11.60
N GLY A 318 7.60 -2.48 10.66
CA GLY A 318 6.64 -1.41 10.94
C GLY A 318 5.39 -1.91 11.67
N TYR A 319 4.81 -3.03 11.23
CA TYR A 319 3.67 -3.65 11.91
C TYR A 319 3.99 -4.08 13.35
N ALA A 320 5.17 -4.68 13.58
CA ALA A 320 5.60 -5.07 14.91
C ALA A 320 5.90 -3.85 15.82
N ILE A 321 6.42 -2.75 15.27
CA ILE A 321 6.59 -1.47 15.98
C ILE A 321 5.22 -0.91 16.40
N ASP A 322 4.24 -0.85 15.49
CA ASP A 322 2.91 -0.30 15.80
C ASP A 322 2.17 -1.12 16.86
N ARG A 323 2.22 -2.47 16.77
CA ARG A 323 1.68 -3.37 17.79
C ARG A 323 2.40 -3.24 19.14
N ALA A 324 3.72 -3.06 19.13
CA ALA A 324 4.48 -2.77 20.35
C ALA A 324 4.09 -1.41 20.96
N MET A 325 3.84 -0.38 20.15
CA MET A 325 3.29 0.91 20.60
C MET A 325 1.86 0.77 21.16
N ASP A 326 1.02 -0.11 20.61
CA ASP A 326 -0.28 -0.46 21.19
C ASP A 326 -0.16 -1.13 22.56
N VAL A 327 0.90 -1.94 22.79
CA VAL A 327 1.19 -2.51 24.12
C VAL A 327 1.63 -1.42 25.09
N LEU A 328 2.57 -0.56 24.72
CA LEU A 328 3.04 0.54 25.59
C LEU A 328 1.89 1.48 25.98
N ARG A 329 1.03 1.86 25.02
CA ARG A 329 -0.18 2.68 25.29
C ARG A 329 -1.16 1.98 26.23
N ARG A 330 -1.35 0.66 26.13
CA ARG A 330 -2.18 -0.13 27.08
C ARG A 330 -1.56 -0.27 28.47
N HIS A 331 -0.24 -0.16 28.59
CA HIS A 331 0.49 -0.05 29.86
C HIS A 331 0.49 1.38 30.45
N GLY A 332 -0.24 2.33 29.85
CA GLY A 332 -0.33 3.71 30.32
C GLY A 332 0.85 4.60 29.93
N ILE A 333 1.85 4.08 29.22
CA ILE A 333 2.97 4.85 28.71
C ILE A 333 2.47 5.78 27.59
N ARG A 334 2.61 7.10 27.79
CA ARG A 334 2.19 8.11 26.81
C ARG A 334 3.33 8.70 25.98
N SER A 335 4.55 8.64 26.52
CA SER A 335 5.78 9.16 25.90
C SER A 335 6.77 8.01 25.78
N ALA A 336 7.02 7.61 24.54
CA ALA A 336 7.83 6.48 24.15
C ALA A 336 8.33 6.61 22.71
N MET A 337 9.48 5.99 22.47
CA MET A 337 10.08 5.73 21.16
C MET A 337 10.43 4.25 21.06
N ILE A 338 10.11 3.64 19.92
CA ILE A 338 10.61 2.32 19.52
C ILE A 338 11.43 2.49 18.25
N GLU A 339 12.60 1.87 18.22
CA GLU A 339 13.52 1.81 17.08
C GLU A 339 13.85 0.35 16.76
N ALA A 340 13.82 -0.02 15.48
CA ALA A 340 14.36 -1.27 14.96
C ALA A 340 15.23 -0.99 13.72
N SER A 341 16.55 -0.94 13.90
CA SER A 341 17.54 -0.80 12.82
C SER A 341 17.39 0.39 11.84
N GLY A 342 16.69 1.46 12.24
CA GLY A 342 16.40 2.63 11.40
C GLY A 342 14.90 2.89 11.18
N ASP A 343 14.05 1.92 11.50
CA ASP A 343 12.60 2.07 11.54
C ASP A 343 12.17 2.52 12.93
N ILE A 344 11.53 3.68 13.03
CA ILE A 344 11.28 4.39 14.29
C ILE A 344 9.81 4.81 14.38
N ALA A 345 9.19 4.63 15.55
CA ALA A 345 7.91 5.27 15.89
C ALA A 345 8.00 6.01 17.22
N VAL A 346 7.38 7.19 17.29
CA VAL A 346 7.34 8.05 18.48
C VAL A 346 5.90 8.43 18.84
N SER A 347 5.65 8.62 20.13
CA SER A 347 4.35 9.05 20.68
C SER A 347 4.40 10.51 21.16
N LEU A 348 3.88 10.85 22.34
CA LEU A 348 4.03 12.21 22.87
C LEU A 348 5.51 12.52 23.16
N PRO A 349 5.93 13.79 23.16
CA PRO A 349 7.32 14.19 23.40
C PRO A 349 7.88 13.68 24.74
N PRO A 350 9.20 13.65 24.92
CA PRO A 350 9.82 13.55 26.23
C PRO A 350 9.36 14.69 27.17
N PRO A 351 9.38 14.51 28.51
CA PRO A 351 9.20 15.60 29.46
C PRO A 351 10.14 16.77 29.17
N GLY A 352 9.64 18.00 29.32
CA GLY A 352 10.37 19.23 29.01
C GLY A 352 10.69 19.47 27.53
N GLN A 353 10.19 18.65 26.59
CA GLN A 353 10.45 18.77 25.15
C GLN A 353 9.16 18.92 24.34
N ASN A 354 9.25 19.58 23.18
CA ASN A 354 8.11 19.79 22.28
C ASN A 354 7.97 18.69 21.20
N ALA A 355 9.03 17.92 20.94
CA ALA A 355 9.07 16.85 19.96
C ALA A 355 10.23 15.86 20.25
N TRP A 356 10.20 14.70 19.61
CA TRP A 356 11.36 13.81 19.52
C TRP A 356 12.28 14.27 18.38
N ARG A 357 13.59 14.40 18.65
CA ARG A 357 14.61 14.78 17.66
C ARG A 357 15.25 13.52 17.08
N ILE A 358 14.89 13.15 15.85
CA ILE A 358 15.36 11.93 15.17
C ILE A 358 16.37 12.29 14.08
N ALA A 359 17.58 11.74 14.15
CA ALA A 359 18.63 11.98 13.16
C ALA A 359 18.34 11.29 11.82
N ILE A 360 18.68 11.94 10.69
CA ILE A 360 18.69 11.28 9.38
C ILE A 360 20.10 10.76 9.11
N ALA A 361 20.24 9.49 8.73
CA ALA A 361 21.53 8.93 8.34
C ALA A 361 21.97 9.45 6.95
N PRO A 362 23.22 9.91 6.76
CA PRO A 362 23.73 10.26 5.44
C PRO A 362 23.92 9.00 4.57
N LEU A 363 23.89 9.20 3.24
CA LEU A 363 24.01 8.11 2.27
C LEU A 363 25.34 7.32 2.39
N ASN A 364 26.40 7.99 2.87
CA ASN A 364 27.63 7.34 3.33
C ASN A 364 27.59 7.13 4.85
N SER A 365 27.34 5.90 5.30
CA SER A 365 27.20 5.55 6.73
C SER A 365 28.46 5.75 7.59
N LYS A 366 29.56 6.27 7.02
CA LYS A 366 30.79 6.65 7.73
C LYS A 366 30.79 8.12 8.14
N GLU A 367 29.88 8.92 7.60
CA GLU A 367 29.71 10.34 7.94
C GLU A 367 28.70 10.50 9.09
N PRO A 368 28.87 11.48 9.98
CA PRO A 368 27.92 11.74 11.05
C PRO A 368 26.65 12.42 10.50
N SER A 369 25.49 12.05 11.04
CA SER A 369 24.25 12.79 10.83
C SER A 369 24.39 14.25 11.28
N GLN A 370 24.21 15.18 10.35
CA GLN A 370 24.19 16.63 10.65
C GLN A 370 22.77 17.17 10.82
N GLU A 371 21.78 16.45 10.31
CA GLU A 371 20.36 16.83 10.26
C GLU A 371 19.49 15.92 11.11
N ALA A 372 18.42 16.49 11.67
CA ALA A 372 17.37 15.77 12.36
C ALA A 372 15.99 16.33 12.03
N ILE A 373 14.96 15.49 12.18
CA ILE A 373 13.55 15.87 12.11
C ILE A 373 12.95 15.88 13.51
N LEU A 374 12.01 16.79 13.74
CA LEU A 374 11.21 16.86 14.97
C LEU A 374 9.87 16.15 14.76
N LEU A 375 9.60 15.07 15.50
CA LEU A 375 8.42 14.21 15.34
C LEU A 375 7.59 14.08 16.64
N VAL A 376 6.27 13.94 16.47
CA VAL A 376 5.29 13.70 17.54
C VAL A 376 4.17 12.82 16.99
N ASN A 377 3.84 11.72 17.68
CA ASN A 377 2.79 10.76 17.26
C ASN A 377 2.91 10.33 15.78
N ALA A 378 4.13 9.99 15.36
CA ALA A 378 4.49 9.70 13.98
C ALA A 378 5.58 8.62 13.91
N ALA A 379 5.78 8.08 12.71
CA ALA A 379 6.85 7.14 12.40
C ALA A 379 7.76 7.66 11.28
N ILE A 380 9.01 7.21 11.28
CA ILE A 380 10.00 7.45 10.24
C ILE A 380 10.80 6.18 9.98
N THR A 381 10.95 5.80 8.71
CA THR A 381 11.66 4.59 8.27
C THR A 381 12.64 4.96 7.18
N THR A 382 13.66 4.12 6.92
CA THR A 382 14.60 4.36 5.80
C THR A 382 14.98 3.06 5.10
N SER A 383 14.52 2.92 3.86
CA SER A 383 14.92 1.86 2.95
C SER A 383 16.07 2.31 2.04
N GLY A 384 16.80 1.37 1.46
CA GLY A 384 17.87 1.66 0.49
C GLY A 384 18.95 0.60 0.43
N ASP A 385 19.84 0.71 -0.55
CA ASP A 385 20.99 -0.18 -0.70
C ASP A 385 22.26 0.35 -0.04
N ALA A 386 22.27 1.59 0.47
CA ALA A 386 23.42 2.20 1.16
C ALA A 386 24.06 1.26 2.20
N PHE A 387 23.21 0.66 3.05
CA PHE A 387 23.61 -0.25 4.14
C PHE A 387 23.62 -1.74 3.73
N GLN A 388 22.85 -2.13 2.71
CA GLN A 388 22.70 -3.52 2.27
C GLN A 388 22.65 -3.65 0.75
N ALA A 389 23.82 -3.82 0.16
CA ALA A 389 24.02 -4.09 -1.27
C ALA A 389 24.84 -5.38 -1.51
N ALA A 390 25.06 -5.71 -2.79
CA ALA A 390 26.19 -6.49 -3.26
C ALA A 390 26.66 -5.90 -4.61
N GLU A 391 27.92 -6.12 -4.96
CA GLU A 391 28.42 -5.82 -6.31
C GLU A 391 28.40 -7.11 -7.14
N ILE A 392 27.81 -7.05 -8.32
CA ILE A 392 27.72 -8.17 -9.27
C ILE A 392 27.99 -7.61 -10.67
N ASP A 393 28.98 -8.17 -11.36
CA ASP A 393 29.40 -7.77 -12.71
C ASP A 393 29.69 -6.25 -12.85
N GLY A 394 30.25 -5.65 -11.79
CA GLY A 394 30.57 -4.22 -11.69
C GLY A 394 29.39 -3.29 -11.40
N ILE A 395 28.19 -3.84 -11.14
CA ILE A 395 26.99 -3.09 -10.80
C ILE A 395 26.65 -3.31 -9.33
N ARG A 396 26.40 -2.20 -8.60
CA ARG A 396 25.89 -2.24 -7.23
C ARG A 396 24.38 -2.48 -7.24
N TYR A 397 23.94 -3.51 -6.51
CA TYR A 397 22.54 -3.89 -6.37
C TYR A 397 22.12 -3.99 -4.90
N SER A 398 20.88 -3.57 -4.63
CA SER A 398 20.22 -3.64 -3.34
C SER A 398 19.91 -5.05 -2.86
N HIS A 399 19.51 -5.15 -1.60
CA HIS A 399 18.76 -6.28 -1.05
C HIS A 399 17.27 -6.24 -1.41
N ILE A 400 16.71 -5.04 -1.62
CA ILE A 400 15.34 -4.80 -2.09
C ILE A 400 15.27 -5.21 -3.57
N VAL A 401 14.26 -5.98 -3.93
CA VAL A 401 14.05 -6.54 -5.27
C VAL A 401 12.90 -5.83 -5.95
N ASP A 402 13.07 -5.44 -7.22
CA ASP A 402 11.96 -4.94 -8.05
C ASP A 402 11.10 -6.14 -8.52
N PRO A 403 9.83 -6.26 -8.11
CA PRO A 403 8.97 -7.39 -8.49
C PRO A 403 8.79 -7.54 -10.00
N ARG A 404 8.91 -6.42 -10.74
CA ARG A 404 8.73 -6.32 -12.20
C ARG A 404 9.90 -6.93 -12.97
N THR A 405 11.06 -7.10 -12.33
CA THR A 405 12.29 -7.63 -12.96
C THR A 405 12.88 -8.85 -12.28
N GLY A 406 12.61 -9.05 -10.98
CA GLY A 406 13.22 -10.09 -10.16
C GLY A 406 14.70 -9.83 -9.80
N LEU A 407 15.20 -8.63 -10.07
CA LEU A 407 16.56 -8.19 -9.73
C LEU A 407 16.53 -7.18 -8.58
N GLY A 408 17.66 -7.03 -7.88
CA GLY A 408 17.82 -5.96 -6.90
C GLY A 408 17.67 -4.57 -7.54
N THR A 409 17.15 -3.59 -6.78
CA THR A 409 17.20 -2.18 -7.21
C THR A 409 18.66 -1.70 -7.31
N ARG A 410 18.93 -0.66 -8.09
CA ARG A 410 20.29 -0.12 -8.29
C ARG A 410 20.53 1.12 -7.43
N GLY A 411 21.78 1.36 -7.04
CA GLY A 411 22.16 2.52 -6.24
C GLY A 411 23.67 2.80 -6.21
N PRO A 412 24.17 3.59 -5.24
CA PRO A 412 23.58 3.81 -3.92
C PRO A 412 22.41 4.81 -3.86
N THR A 413 21.39 4.41 -3.11
CA THR A 413 20.13 5.08 -2.83
C THR A 413 19.75 4.92 -1.35
N ALA A 414 19.04 5.92 -0.82
CA ALA A 414 18.29 5.88 0.42
C ALA A 414 16.96 6.62 0.23
N VAL A 415 15.88 6.04 0.75
CA VAL A 415 14.54 6.64 0.75
C VAL A 415 14.00 6.61 2.17
N THR A 416 13.90 7.80 2.78
CA THR A 416 13.33 8.00 4.11
C THR A 416 11.87 8.40 3.97
N VAL A 417 10.97 7.73 4.68
CA VAL A 417 9.53 8.05 4.69
C VAL A 417 9.09 8.40 6.10
N ILE A 418 8.28 9.45 6.21
CA ILE A 418 7.57 9.86 7.42
C ILE A 418 6.08 9.60 7.19
N ALA A 419 5.44 8.96 8.16
CA ALA A 419 4.00 8.70 8.14
C ALA A 419 3.43 8.73 9.57
N LYS A 420 2.12 8.56 9.69
CA LYS A 420 1.41 8.47 10.98
C LYS A 420 1.70 7.18 11.77
N ASP A 421 1.95 6.08 11.07
CA ASP A 421 2.22 4.76 11.62
C ASP A 421 3.38 4.09 10.89
N CYS A 422 4.06 3.17 11.59
CA CYS A 422 5.32 2.60 11.12
C CYS A 422 5.09 1.58 10.00
N THR A 423 3.95 0.87 10.02
CA THR A 423 3.51 -0.03 8.95
C THR A 423 3.44 0.68 7.59
N THR A 424 2.86 1.89 7.56
CA THR A 424 2.76 2.70 6.34
C THR A 424 4.11 3.24 5.91
N ALA A 425 4.94 3.70 6.85
CA ALA A 425 6.28 4.19 6.53
C ALA A 425 7.19 3.07 5.97
N ASP A 426 7.21 1.87 6.57
CA ASP A 426 8.00 0.70 6.15
C ASP A 426 7.63 0.25 4.72
N ALA A 427 6.34 0.02 4.48
CA ALA A 427 5.81 -0.39 3.17
C ALA A 427 6.11 0.64 2.07
N LEU A 428 5.98 1.93 2.36
CA LEU A 428 6.26 2.99 1.41
C LEU A 428 7.75 3.22 1.18
N ALA A 429 8.61 3.14 2.21
CA ALA A 429 10.05 3.25 2.02
C ALA A 429 10.57 2.14 1.09
N THR A 430 10.08 0.91 1.28
CA THR A 430 10.36 -0.23 0.40
C THR A 430 9.88 0.05 -1.03
N ALA A 431 8.60 0.40 -1.21
CA ALA A 431 7.99 0.61 -2.53
C ALA A 431 8.62 1.78 -3.31
N LEU A 432 8.89 2.89 -2.62
CA LEU A 432 9.49 4.09 -3.21
C LEU A 432 10.97 3.85 -3.58
N THR A 433 11.67 2.92 -2.92
CA THR A 433 13.00 2.46 -3.34
C THR A 433 12.97 1.67 -4.66
N VAL A 434 11.85 1.02 -4.99
CA VAL A 434 11.64 0.33 -6.28
C VAL A 434 11.19 1.29 -7.39
N LEU A 435 10.39 2.30 -7.04
CA LEU A 435 9.86 3.32 -7.97
C LEU A 435 10.85 4.45 -8.31
N GLY A 436 11.73 4.80 -7.37
CA GLY A 436 12.57 5.98 -7.47
C GLY A 436 11.77 7.30 -7.42
N HIS A 437 12.48 8.43 -7.41
CA HIS A 437 11.85 9.75 -7.22
C HIS A 437 10.85 10.12 -8.34
N THR A 438 11.02 9.61 -9.56
CA THR A 438 10.19 10.01 -10.72
C THR A 438 8.79 9.41 -10.65
N GLU A 439 8.67 8.09 -10.44
CA GLU A 439 7.34 7.47 -10.29
C GLU A 439 6.71 7.82 -8.93
N ALA A 440 7.52 8.10 -7.90
CA ALA A 440 7.07 8.49 -6.56
C ALA A 440 6.17 9.75 -6.54
N VAL A 441 6.50 10.76 -7.36
CA VAL A 441 5.71 12.01 -7.47
C VAL A 441 4.26 11.74 -7.88
N GLU A 442 4.01 10.68 -8.64
CA GLU A 442 2.66 10.32 -9.10
C GLU A 442 1.85 9.52 -8.07
N ILE A 443 2.49 8.85 -7.10
CA ILE A 443 1.80 8.01 -6.11
C ILE A 443 1.73 8.62 -4.71
N LEU A 444 2.69 9.45 -4.30
CA LEU A 444 2.70 10.09 -2.98
C LEU A 444 1.40 10.88 -2.67
N PRO A 445 0.78 11.62 -3.62
CA PRO A 445 -0.50 12.32 -3.37
C PRO A 445 -1.70 11.41 -3.06
N ALA A 446 -1.57 10.07 -3.20
CA ALA A 446 -2.61 9.11 -2.83
C ALA A 446 -2.52 8.65 -1.36
N PHE A 447 -1.55 9.15 -0.58
CA PHE A 447 -1.34 8.83 0.83
C PHE A 447 -1.45 10.09 1.68
N GLU A 448 -2.45 10.14 2.57
CA GLU A 448 -2.65 11.23 3.53
C GLU A 448 -1.55 11.22 4.61
N ASP A 449 -1.11 12.39 5.05
CA ASP A 449 -0.10 12.60 6.10
C ASP A 449 1.26 11.86 5.88
N VAL A 450 1.63 11.60 4.61
CA VAL A 450 2.92 11.00 4.23
C VAL A 450 3.86 12.03 3.60
N SER A 451 5.14 11.96 3.98
CA SER A 451 6.24 12.71 3.37
C SER A 451 7.43 11.79 3.09
N ALA A 452 8.19 12.05 2.03
CA ALA A 452 9.34 11.24 1.62
C ALA A 452 10.53 12.08 1.17
N ARG A 453 11.74 11.61 1.50
CA ARG A 453 13.03 12.13 1.07
C ARG A 453 13.82 11.04 0.37
N PHE A 454 14.34 11.34 -0.81
CA PHE A 454 15.18 10.48 -1.63
C PHE A 454 16.59 11.08 -1.64
N VAL A 455 17.61 10.24 -1.48
CA VAL A 455 19.02 10.62 -1.61
C VAL A 455 19.74 9.56 -2.43
N TRP A 456 20.49 9.95 -3.46
CA TRP A 456 21.19 9.00 -4.34
C TRP A 456 22.50 9.56 -4.89
N MET A 457 23.41 8.69 -5.32
CA MET A 457 24.59 9.11 -6.08
C MET A 457 24.31 9.10 -7.58
N ASP A 458 24.70 10.16 -8.29
CA ASP A 458 24.87 10.14 -9.75
C ASP A 458 26.10 10.97 -10.16
N GLY A 459 26.88 10.45 -11.10
CA GLY A 459 28.14 11.07 -11.56
C GLY A 459 29.20 11.31 -10.47
N GLY A 460 29.07 10.70 -9.28
CA GLY A 460 29.89 11.00 -8.10
C GLY A 460 29.35 12.11 -7.19
N ASN A 461 28.20 12.70 -7.52
CA ASN A 461 27.53 13.73 -6.72
C ASN A 461 26.37 13.13 -5.91
N VAL A 462 26.15 13.63 -4.69
CA VAL A 462 24.94 13.36 -3.92
C VAL A 462 23.81 14.24 -4.44
N ASN A 463 22.74 13.61 -4.91
CA ASN A 463 21.49 14.26 -5.32
C ASN A 463 20.40 13.95 -4.29
N HIS A 464 19.39 14.81 -4.19
CA HIS A 464 18.23 14.59 -3.33
C HIS A 464 16.93 15.10 -3.95
N PHE A 465 15.81 14.57 -3.48
CA PHE A 465 14.46 15.04 -3.78
C PHE A 465 13.60 14.89 -2.52
N GLU A 466 12.78 15.89 -2.23
CA GLU A 466 11.90 15.96 -1.05
C GLU A 466 10.47 16.22 -1.49
N SER A 467 9.52 15.47 -0.94
CA SER A 467 8.08 15.66 -1.16
C SER A 467 7.59 17.01 -0.64
N LEU A 468 6.50 17.55 -1.20
CA LEU A 468 5.94 18.88 -0.86
C LEU A 468 5.72 19.15 0.63
N HIS A 469 5.46 18.11 1.44
CA HIS A 469 5.20 18.21 2.88
C HIS A 469 6.37 17.73 3.76
N TRP A 470 7.56 17.58 3.17
CA TRP A 470 8.75 17.18 3.92
C TRP A 470 9.09 18.23 5.01
N PRO A 471 9.22 17.83 6.29
CA PRO A 471 9.46 18.77 7.38
C PRO A 471 10.88 19.35 7.32
N GLN A 472 11.00 20.64 7.66
CA GLN A 472 12.28 21.32 7.72
C GLN A 472 13.23 20.62 8.72
N SER A 473 14.45 20.31 8.27
CA SER A 473 15.48 19.74 9.14
C SER A 473 16.02 20.76 10.14
N VAL A 474 16.40 20.29 11.32
CA VAL A 474 17.14 21.05 12.34
C VAL A 474 18.56 20.45 12.50
N PRO A 475 19.58 21.25 12.86
CA PRO A 475 20.92 20.71 13.10
C PRO A 475 20.90 19.71 14.25
N PHE A 476 21.39 18.49 14.03
CA PHE A 476 21.32 17.41 15.03
C PHE A 476 22.06 17.76 16.34
N ASN A 477 23.20 18.45 16.22
CA ASN A 477 24.08 18.81 17.35
C ASN A 477 23.76 20.18 17.99
N GLN A 478 22.64 20.82 17.67
CA GLN A 478 22.18 22.05 18.35
C GLN A 478 20.95 21.72 19.23
N PRO A 479 20.83 22.33 20.44
CA PRO A 479 19.78 22.01 21.40
C PRO A 479 18.35 22.24 20.87
#